data_AF-A0A9W9Q8T0-F1
#
_entry.id   AF-A0A9W9Q8T0-F1
#
_cell.length_a   1.000
_cell.length_b   1.000
_cell.length_c   1.000
_cell.angle_alpha   90.00
_cell.angle_beta   90.00
_cell.angle_gamma   90.00
#
_symmetry.space_group_name_H-M   'P 1'
#
loop_
_entity.id
_entity.type
_entity.pdbx_description
1 polymer ?
#
loop_
_entity_poly.entity_id
_entity_poly.type
_entity_poly.pdbx_seq_one_letter_code
_entity_poly.pdbx_strand_id
1 'polypeptide(L)'
;MGNDGGSIPTRRELVREAARAPSTAQVKETQREQQEHSWTTCPLSHKSLARPIVSDSVGNLYNKDAVLQFLLPGDDGEGISSKADCEEILCGRVKSLRDVIEVKFEVDTELAEHPSGRAHAPRGRQEGWICPITAKPLGPNVKSVYLVPCGHVFAEEAIRQLKGDKCLQCNESYAEENIISILPIKEDDKQRLITRGHKLAEQGLTHSLKKAPGSKKRKKHAEATDASTKEATGADASKTSTEPKDRSQTSTPVPSNAPVSGIKNAATSSLTARVLAEENEKKKRRKMMTQSSTINSLYSKKDGSKDGAAKGSDFMTRGFSLS
;
A
#
# COMPACT_ATOMS: atom_id res chain seq x y z
N MET A 1 -11.48 -71.46 -5.49
CA MET A 1 -10.03 -71.18 -5.48
C MET A 1 -9.83 -69.83 -4.82
N GLY A 2 -9.83 -69.78 -3.48
CA GLY A 2 -9.61 -68.55 -2.72
C GLY A 2 -8.20 -68.57 -2.16
N ASN A 3 -7.31 -67.80 -2.77
CA ASN A 3 -5.96 -67.58 -2.27
C ASN A 3 -5.84 -66.09 -1.93
N ASP A 4 -6.47 -65.68 -0.84
CA ASP A 4 -6.23 -64.38 -0.22
C ASP A 4 -5.45 -64.63 1.07
N GLY A 5 -4.14 -64.80 0.89
CA GLY A 5 -3.19 -64.93 1.97
C GLY A 5 -3.09 -63.59 2.68
N GLY A 6 -3.83 -63.46 3.78
CA GLY A 6 -3.75 -62.29 4.64
C GLY A 6 -2.30 -61.98 4.99
N SER A 7 -1.83 -60.83 4.53
CA SER A 7 -0.51 -60.30 4.85
C SER A 7 -0.42 -60.14 6.38
N ILE A 8 0.35 -60.99 7.04
CA ILE A 8 0.60 -60.89 8.48
C ILE A 8 1.41 -59.60 8.71
N PRO A 9 0.87 -58.59 9.41
CA PRO A 9 1.58 -57.35 9.65
C PRO A 9 2.89 -57.63 10.39
N THR A 10 3.99 -57.13 9.86
CA THR A 10 5.30 -57.37 10.49
C THR A 10 5.42 -56.56 11.78
N ARG A 11 6.29 -56.99 12.72
CA ARG A 11 6.48 -56.30 14.01
C ARG A 11 6.84 -54.81 13.86
N ARG A 12 7.43 -54.42 12.73
CA ARG A 12 7.78 -53.03 12.41
C ARG A 12 6.54 -52.17 12.11
N GLU A 13 5.46 -52.79 11.65
CA GLU A 13 4.17 -52.13 11.40
C GLU A 13 3.33 -52.06 12.69
N LEU A 14 3.47 -53.06 13.57
CA LEU A 14 2.77 -53.12 14.86
C LEU A 14 3.42 -52.28 15.97
N VAL A 15 4.74 -52.05 15.89
CA VAL A 15 5.47 -51.24 16.87
C VAL A 15 5.71 -49.86 16.26
N ARG A 16 4.99 -48.87 16.78
CA ARG A 16 5.21 -47.45 16.49
C ARG A 16 6.61 -47.08 16.98
N GLU A 17 7.61 -47.18 16.11
CA GLU A 17 8.97 -46.72 16.40
C GLU A 17 8.88 -45.25 16.81
N ALA A 18 9.47 -44.92 17.96
CA ALA A 18 9.47 -43.55 18.46
C ALA A 18 10.05 -42.64 17.39
N ALA A 19 9.31 -41.59 17.00
CA ALA A 19 9.72 -40.67 15.95
C ALA A 19 11.13 -40.16 16.25
N ARG A 20 12.10 -40.58 15.43
CA ARG A 20 13.50 -40.21 15.62
C ARG A 20 13.60 -38.70 15.47
N ALA A 21 14.18 -38.03 16.47
CA ALA A 21 14.46 -36.61 16.36
C ALA A 21 15.27 -36.36 15.08
N PRO A 22 14.83 -35.44 14.21
CA PRO A 22 15.51 -35.19 12.95
C PRO A 22 16.95 -34.76 13.20
N SER A 23 17.86 -35.23 12.37
CA SER A 23 19.26 -34.82 12.44
C SER A 23 19.39 -33.32 12.15
N THR A 24 20.47 -32.71 12.65
CA THR A 24 20.75 -31.28 12.40
C THR A 24 20.85 -30.94 10.92
N ALA A 25 21.31 -31.88 10.09
CA ALA A 25 21.33 -31.75 8.64
C ALA A 25 19.90 -31.70 8.06
N GLN A 26 19.03 -32.62 8.47
CA GLN A 26 17.63 -32.66 8.04
C GLN A 26 16.87 -31.39 8.45
N VAL A 27 17.10 -30.86 9.66
CA VAL A 27 16.47 -29.61 10.12
C VAL A 27 16.91 -28.41 9.29
N LYS A 28 18.19 -28.34 8.90
CA LYS A 28 18.70 -27.26 8.04
C LYS A 28 18.16 -27.35 6.62
N GLU A 29 18.01 -28.56 6.10
CA GLU A 29 17.46 -28.81 4.77
C GLU A 29 15.98 -28.42 4.71
N THR A 30 15.16 -28.87 5.66
CA THR A 30 13.74 -28.48 5.72
C THR A 30 13.56 -26.98 5.90
N GLN A 31 14.41 -26.33 6.70
CA GLN A 31 14.40 -24.87 6.84
C GLN A 31 14.75 -24.16 5.53
N ARG A 32 15.71 -24.66 4.76
CA ARG A 32 16.06 -24.11 3.44
C ARG A 32 14.89 -24.25 2.47
N GLU A 33 14.25 -25.41 2.42
CA GLU A 33 13.10 -25.67 1.56
C GLU A 33 11.91 -24.77 1.93
N GLN A 34 11.62 -24.60 3.22
CA GLN A 34 10.58 -23.68 3.70
C GLN A 34 10.90 -22.23 3.29
N GLN A 35 12.17 -21.84 3.39
CA GLN A 35 12.59 -20.49 3.01
C GLN A 35 12.44 -20.28 1.49
N GLU A 36 12.91 -21.22 0.68
CA GLU A 36 12.72 -21.21 -0.77
C GLU A 36 11.24 -21.10 -1.12
N HIS A 37 10.38 -21.95 -0.53
CA HIS A 37 8.95 -21.90 -0.75
C HIS A 37 8.32 -20.55 -0.37
N SER A 38 8.73 -19.98 0.77
CA SER A 38 8.19 -18.69 1.25
C SER A 38 8.60 -17.51 0.36
N TRP A 39 9.76 -17.60 -0.30
CA TRP A 39 10.22 -16.60 -1.27
C TRP A 39 9.53 -16.72 -2.64
N THR A 40 8.87 -17.85 -2.91
CA THR A 40 8.25 -18.11 -4.21
C THR A 40 6.74 -18.18 -4.17
N THR A 41 6.12 -18.45 -3.03
CA THR A 41 4.71 -18.83 -2.92
C THR A 41 3.98 -17.99 -1.87
N CYS A 42 2.80 -17.49 -2.23
CA CYS A 42 1.92 -16.79 -1.31
C CYS A 42 1.23 -17.81 -0.38
N PRO A 43 1.35 -17.67 0.95
CA PRO A 43 0.76 -18.64 1.88
C PRO A 43 -0.78 -18.59 1.93
N LEU A 44 -1.40 -17.45 1.55
CA LEU A 44 -2.87 -17.32 1.55
C LEU A 44 -3.54 -17.91 0.32
N SER A 45 -2.88 -17.88 -0.84
CA SER A 45 -3.46 -18.33 -2.12
C SER A 45 -2.81 -19.58 -2.69
N HIS A 46 -1.67 -20.00 -2.14
CA HIS A 46 -0.79 -21.05 -2.67
C HIS A 46 -0.33 -20.82 -4.12
N LYS A 47 -0.49 -19.58 -4.63
CA LYS A 47 -0.01 -19.16 -5.95
C LYS A 47 1.41 -18.61 -5.84
N SER A 48 2.15 -18.61 -6.95
CA SER A 48 3.45 -17.96 -7.01
C SER A 48 3.36 -16.47 -6.65
N LEU A 49 4.36 -15.98 -5.94
CA LEU A 49 4.46 -14.56 -5.61
C LEU A 49 4.63 -13.74 -6.88
N ALA A 50 3.74 -12.77 -7.07
CA ALA A 50 3.70 -11.89 -8.23
C ALA A 50 3.40 -10.46 -7.80
N ARG A 51 4.05 -9.48 -8.44
CA ARG A 51 3.82 -8.07 -8.14
C ARG A 51 2.37 -7.68 -8.48
N PRO A 52 1.69 -6.89 -7.64
CA PRO A 52 2.18 -6.27 -6.40
C PRO A 52 2.22 -7.24 -5.20
N ILE A 53 3.37 -7.29 -4.53
CA ILE A 53 3.61 -8.09 -3.31
C ILE A 53 3.47 -7.17 -2.09
N VAL A 54 2.84 -7.66 -1.03
CA VAL A 54 2.70 -6.93 0.24
C VAL A 54 3.32 -7.73 1.38
N SER A 55 3.74 -7.02 2.44
CA SER A 55 4.28 -7.62 3.65
C SER A 55 3.58 -7.14 4.91
N ASP A 56 3.41 -8.06 5.87
CA ASP A 56 2.87 -7.79 7.20
C ASP A 56 3.96 -7.29 8.18
N SER A 57 3.56 -7.06 9.43
CA SER A 57 4.44 -6.55 10.48
C SER A 57 5.59 -7.47 10.87
N VAL A 58 5.53 -8.75 10.50
CA VAL A 58 6.55 -9.78 10.80
C VAL A 58 7.42 -10.11 9.58
N GLY A 59 7.17 -9.45 8.45
CA GLY A 59 8.00 -9.59 7.25
C GLY A 59 7.61 -10.77 6.36
N ASN A 60 6.42 -11.35 6.56
CA ASN A 60 5.88 -12.36 5.63
C ASN A 60 5.44 -11.70 4.34
N LEU A 61 5.50 -12.44 3.23
CA LEU A 61 5.14 -11.95 1.89
C LEU A 61 3.82 -12.56 1.43
N TYR A 62 2.97 -11.73 0.82
CA TYR A 62 1.68 -12.13 0.29
C TYR A 62 1.42 -11.43 -1.04
N ASN A 63 0.65 -12.04 -1.92
CA ASN A 63 0.13 -11.32 -3.08
C ASN A 63 -0.96 -10.36 -2.61
N LYS A 64 -0.98 -9.14 -3.17
CA LYS A 64 -1.93 -8.09 -2.75
C LYS A 64 -3.38 -8.48 -3.02
N ASP A 65 -3.64 -9.21 -4.10
CA ASP A 65 -4.95 -9.76 -4.44
C ASP A 65 -5.46 -10.72 -3.36
N ALA A 66 -4.62 -11.62 -2.86
CA ALA A 66 -4.97 -12.58 -1.81
C ALA A 66 -5.32 -11.86 -0.49
N VAL A 67 -4.55 -10.84 -0.11
CA VAL A 67 -4.87 -10.01 1.08
C VAL A 67 -6.16 -9.24 0.90
N LEU A 68 -6.43 -8.71 -0.30
CA LEU A 68 -7.67 -8.02 -0.60
C LEU A 68 -8.87 -8.97 -0.50
N GLN A 69 -8.77 -10.17 -1.08
CA GLN A 69 -9.79 -11.21 -1.00
C GLN A 69 -10.09 -11.59 0.46
N PHE A 70 -9.06 -11.75 1.29
CA PHE A 70 -9.22 -12.04 2.72
C PHE A 70 -9.95 -10.92 3.49
N LEU A 71 -9.67 -9.66 3.16
CA LEU A 71 -10.26 -8.49 3.83
C LEU A 71 -11.70 -8.21 3.40
N LEU A 72 -12.19 -8.79 2.30
CA LEU A 72 -13.56 -8.58 1.84
C LEU A 72 -14.56 -9.35 2.73
N PRO A 73 -15.72 -8.74 3.05
CA PRO A 73 -16.80 -9.43 3.74
C PRO A 73 -17.51 -10.37 2.76
N GLY A 74 -17.41 -11.69 2.99
CA GLY A 74 -18.00 -12.73 2.16
C GLY A 74 -17.49 -14.12 2.56
N ASP A 75 -18.18 -15.16 2.07
CA ASP A 75 -17.74 -16.55 2.18
C ASP A 75 -16.58 -16.81 1.22
N ASP A 76 -15.72 -17.78 1.57
CA ASP A 76 -14.40 -18.07 0.99
C ASP A 76 -14.18 -17.55 -0.44
N GLY A 77 -13.34 -16.51 -0.57
CA GLY A 77 -13.05 -15.89 -1.85
C GLY A 77 -12.38 -16.88 -2.80
N GLU A 78 -12.95 -17.08 -3.98
CA GLU A 78 -12.37 -17.86 -5.08
C GLU A 78 -10.90 -17.45 -5.30
N GLY A 79 -9.97 -18.34 -4.92
CA GLY A 79 -8.53 -18.14 -5.12
C GLY A 79 -7.68 -17.89 -3.87
N ILE A 80 -8.25 -17.94 -2.67
CA ILE A 80 -7.53 -18.09 -1.40
C ILE A 80 -7.98 -19.33 -0.63
N SER A 81 -7.17 -19.77 0.34
CA SER A 81 -7.54 -20.81 1.31
C SER A 81 -8.72 -20.36 2.15
N SER A 82 -9.31 -21.28 2.92
CA SER A 82 -10.47 -20.96 3.76
C SER A 82 -10.15 -19.80 4.69
N LYS A 83 -11.17 -19.03 5.06
CA LYS A 83 -10.98 -17.88 5.95
C LYS A 83 -10.35 -18.26 7.30
N ALA A 84 -10.65 -19.45 7.80
CA ALA A 84 -10.07 -19.98 9.04
C ALA A 84 -8.57 -20.24 8.90
N ASP A 85 -8.15 -20.88 7.80
CA ASP A 85 -6.73 -21.13 7.53
C ASP A 85 -5.96 -19.83 7.32
N CYS A 86 -6.57 -18.87 6.61
CA CYS A 86 -5.98 -17.55 6.42
C CYS A 86 -5.80 -16.81 7.76
N GLU A 87 -6.76 -16.90 8.68
CA GLU A 87 -6.67 -16.31 10.02
C GLU A 87 -5.58 -16.99 10.86
N GLU A 88 -5.42 -18.32 10.75
CA GLU A 88 -4.32 -19.04 11.39
C GLU A 88 -2.96 -18.55 10.86
N ILE A 89 -2.83 -18.40 9.54
CA ILE A 89 -1.61 -17.91 8.90
C ILE A 89 -1.31 -16.46 9.34
N LEU A 90 -2.31 -15.58 9.35
CA LEU A 90 -2.15 -14.15 9.67
C LEU A 90 -2.09 -13.86 11.16
N CYS A 91 -2.58 -14.78 12.01
CA CYS A 91 -2.75 -14.64 13.46
C CYS A 91 -3.26 -13.23 13.88
N GLY A 92 -4.28 -12.69 13.20
CA GLY A 92 -4.84 -11.37 13.49
C GLY A 92 -3.94 -10.16 13.22
N ARG A 93 -2.79 -10.33 12.54
CA ARG A 93 -1.85 -9.24 12.23
C ARG A 93 -2.39 -8.29 11.16
N VAL A 94 -3.21 -8.78 10.24
CA VAL A 94 -3.73 -8.01 9.11
C VAL A 94 -5.24 -7.85 9.27
N LYS A 95 -5.69 -6.64 9.61
CA LYS A 95 -7.12 -6.29 9.76
C LYS A 95 -7.58 -5.29 8.71
N SER A 96 -6.62 -4.60 8.08
CA SER A 96 -6.85 -3.58 7.09
C SER A 96 -5.65 -3.48 6.15
N LEU A 97 -5.83 -2.80 5.01
CA LEU A 97 -4.73 -2.48 4.09
C LEU A 97 -3.64 -1.56 4.68
N ARG A 98 -3.85 -1.00 5.89
CA ARG A 98 -2.82 -0.21 6.59
C ARG A 98 -1.85 -1.10 7.36
N ASP A 99 -2.24 -2.34 7.63
CA ASP A 99 -1.44 -3.32 8.36
C ASP A 99 -0.44 -4.06 7.47
N VAL A 100 -0.51 -3.81 6.16
CA VAL A 100 0.42 -4.33 5.16
C VAL A 100 1.07 -3.18 4.37
N ILE A 101 2.27 -3.42 3.85
CA ILE A 101 3.00 -2.47 3.00
C ILE A 101 3.33 -3.15 1.69
N GLU A 102 3.14 -2.45 0.58
CA GLU A 102 3.57 -2.92 -0.74
C GLU A 102 5.10 -2.89 -0.84
N VAL A 103 5.68 -4.06 -1.03
CA VAL A 103 7.12 -4.28 -1.07
C VAL A 103 7.60 -4.16 -2.51
N LYS A 104 8.55 -3.25 -2.74
CA LYS A 104 9.05 -2.88 -4.06
C LYS A 104 10.40 -3.52 -4.30
N PHE A 105 10.38 -4.62 -5.05
CA PHE A 105 11.58 -5.29 -5.54
C PHE A 105 12.07 -4.65 -6.84
N GLU A 106 13.39 -4.45 -6.95
CA GLU A 106 14.05 -4.14 -8.21
C GLU A 106 14.18 -5.44 -9.01
N VAL A 107 13.83 -5.41 -10.30
CA VAL A 107 13.89 -6.59 -11.17
C VAL A 107 15.22 -6.64 -11.88
N ASP A 108 15.83 -7.82 -11.91
CA ASP A 108 17.01 -8.08 -12.73
C ASP A 108 16.63 -8.12 -14.22
N THR A 109 16.93 -7.05 -14.93
CA THR A 109 16.67 -6.92 -16.37
C THR A 109 17.65 -7.73 -17.22
N GLU A 110 18.87 -7.96 -16.73
CA GLU A 110 19.88 -8.75 -17.46
C GLU A 110 19.48 -10.23 -17.53
N LEU A 111 18.95 -10.78 -16.44
CA LEU A 111 18.39 -12.15 -16.43
C LEU A 111 17.09 -12.28 -17.24
N ALA A 112 16.34 -11.19 -17.39
CA ALA A 112 15.11 -11.17 -18.19
C ALA A 112 15.39 -11.14 -19.70
N GLU A 113 16.51 -10.55 -20.12
CA GLU A 113 16.83 -10.28 -21.53
C GLU A 113 17.82 -11.28 -22.18
N HIS A 114 18.39 -12.23 -21.45
CA HIS A 114 19.29 -13.25 -22.00
C HIS A 114 18.58 -14.59 -22.34
N PRO A 115 18.11 -14.80 -23.59
CA PRO A 115 17.53 -16.07 -24.07
C PRO A 115 18.58 -17.16 -24.35
N SER A 116 19.88 -16.86 -24.28
CA SER A 116 20.97 -17.70 -24.81
C SER A 116 21.51 -18.80 -23.89
N GLY A 117 20.94 -18.99 -22.69
CA GLY A 117 21.43 -20.02 -21.76
C GLY A 117 20.66 -21.34 -21.75
N ARG A 118 19.34 -21.34 -21.99
CA ARG A 118 18.48 -22.54 -21.93
C ARG A 118 17.23 -22.34 -22.79
N ALA A 119 17.35 -22.56 -24.10
CA ALA A 119 16.25 -22.53 -25.07
C ALA A 119 15.14 -23.61 -24.85
N HIS A 120 15.21 -24.36 -23.75
CA HIS A 120 14.22 -25.37 -23.33
C HIS A 120 13.66 -25.14 -21.91
N ALA A 121 13.78 -23.95 -21.33
CA ALA A 121 13.18 -23.65 -20.03
C ALA A 121 11.66 -23.43 -20.17
N PRO A 122 10.81 -24.11 -19.38
CA PRO A 122 9.35 -24.01 -19.50
C PRO A 122 8.87 -22.58 -19.20
N ARG A 123 7.80 -22.16 -19.89
CA ARG A 123 7.12 -20.87 -19.65
C ARG A 123 6.68 -20.79 -18.18
N GLY A 124 7.43 -20.07 -17.35
CA GLY A 124 7.12 -19.94 -15.92
C GLY A 124 8.29 -19.52 -15.03
N ARG A 125 9.35 -18.92 -15.57
CA ARG A 125 10.47 -18.43 -14.74
C ARG A 125 9.97 -17.23 -13.92
N GLN A 126 10.10 -17.30 -12.59
CA GLN A 126 9.83 -16.18 -11.69
C GLN A 126 10.78 -15.01 -12.00
N GLU A 127 10.27 -13.79 -11.83
CA GLU A 127 11.08 -12.58 -11.93
C GLU A 127 12.23 -12.65 -10.93
N GLY A 128 13.47 -12.43 -11.41
CA GLY A 128 14.63 -12.31 -10.53
C GLY A 128 14.61 -10.95 -9.84
N TRP A 129 14.82 -10.92 -8.52
CA TRP A 129 14.89 -9.69 -7.74
C TRP A 129 16.34 -9.41 -7.33
N ILE A 130 16.75 -8.15 -7.43
CA ILE A 130 18.09 -7.70 -7.06
C ILE A 130 18.04 -6.56 -6.05
N CYS A 131 19.10 -6.43 -5.26
CA CYS A 131 19.30 -5.27 -4.41
C CYS A 131 19.76 -4.09 -5.28
N PRO A 132 19.09 -2.93 -5.24
CA PRO A 132 19.46 -1.77 -6.07
C PRO A 132 20.82 -1.16 -5.72
N ILE A 133 21.41 -1.54 -4.57
CA ILE A 133 22.69 -1.00 -4.09
C ILE A 133 23.84 -1.98 -4.33
N THR A 134 23.63 -3.27 -4.05
CA THR A 134 24.68 -4.28 -4.16
C THR A 134 24.64 -5.04 -5.48
N ALA A 135 23.58 -4.87 -6.29
CA ALA A 135 23.28 -5.64 -7.49
C ALA A 135 23.29 -7.18 -7.27
N LYS A 136 23.23 -7.63 -6.01
CA LYS A 136 23.15 -9.05 -5.67
C LYS A 136 21.71 -9.54 -5.74
N PRO A 137 21.47 -10.79 -6.16
CA PRO A 137 20.15 -11.38 -6.15
C PRO A 137 19.60 -11.46 -4.71
N LEU A 138 18.37 -11.00 -4.52
CA LEU A 138 17.60 -11.14 -3.30
C LEU A 138 16.90 -12.51 -3.30
N GLY A 139 16.76 -13.12 -2.14
CA GLY A 139 16.17 -14.46 -2.05
C GLY A 139 16.46 -15.17 -0.74
N PRO A 140 16.23 -16.50 -0.68
CA PRO A 140 16.33 -17.28 0.55
C PRO A 140 17.74 -17.28 1.17
N ASN A 141 18.77 -17.08 0.34
CA ASN A 141 20.17 -17.10 0.76
C ASN A 141 20.70 -15.73 1.23
N VAL A 142 19.95 -14.65 0.98
CA VAL A 142 20.38 -13.29 1.30
C VAL A 142 19.39 -12.66 2.25
N LYS A 143 19.90 -12.23 3.41
CA LYS A 143 19.08 -11.47 4.35
C LYS A 143 18.66 -10.15 3.71
N SER A 144 17.36 -10.03 3.50
CA SER A 144 16.75 -8.92 2.79
C SER A 144 15.84 -8.14 3.74
N VAL A 145 15.83 -6.82 3.62
CA VAL A 145 15.03 -5.92 4.45
C VAL A 145 14.27 -4.95 3.57
N TYR A 146 13.11 -4.48 4.03
CA TYR A 146 12.46 -3.32 3.43
C TYR A 146 12.28 -2.20 4.45
N LEU A 147 12.13 -0.98 3.93
CA LEU A 147 12.01 0.23 4.74
C LEU A 147 10.55 0.68 4.81
N VAL A 148 10.09 1.01 6.01
CA VAL A 148 8.76 1.59 6.25
C VAL A 148 8.89 3.11 6.39
N PRO A 149 8.06 3.93 5.71
CA PRO A 149 6.82 3.55 5.01
C PRO A 149 6.95 3.27 3.51
N CYS A 150 8.13 3.44 2.91
CA CYS A 150 8.27 3.52 1.45
C CYS A 150 8.16 2.17 0.70
N GLY A 151 8.49 1.06 1.37
CA GLY A 151 8.40 -0.30 0.86
C GLY A 151 9.58 -0.78 0.00
N HIS A 152 10.63 0.02 -0.20
CA HIS A 152 11.79 -0.38 -1.01
C HIS A 152 12.63 -1.46 -0.31
N VAL A 153 13.10 -2.44 -1.09
CA VAL A 153 13.85 -3.60 -0.60
C VAL A 153 15.35 -3.45 -0.84
N PHE A 154 16.14 -3.88 0.14
CA PHE A 154 17.59 -3.89 0.09
C PHE A 154 18.15 -5.16 0.74
N ALA A 155 19.39 -5.51 0.42
CA ALA A 155 20.15 -6.44 1.25
C ALA A 155 20.44 -5.80 2.63
N GLU A 156 20.30 -6.56 3.71
CA GLU A 156 20.54 -6.08 5.09
C GLU A 156 21.94 -5.47 5.23
N GLU A 157 22.94 -6.10 4.63
CA GLU A 157 24.33 -5.65 4.63
C GLU A 157 24.50 -4.23 4.08
N ALA A 158 23.73 -3.87 3.04
CA ALA A 158 23.79 -2.56 2.40
C ALA A 158 23.29 -1.46 3.35
N ILE A 159 22.13 -1.70 3.99
CA ILE A 159 21.55 -0.76 4.95
C ILE A 159 22.46 -0.62 6.18
N ARG A 160 23.05 -1.72 6.66
CA ARG A 160 23.95 -1.70 7.83
C ARG A 160 25.24 -0.91 7.58
N GLN A 161 25.77 -0.95 6.37
CA GLN A 161 27.01 -0.24 6.01
C GLN A 161 26.78 1.25 5.81
N LEU A 162 25.67 1.63 5.17
CA LEU A 162 25.41 3.01 4.79
C LEU A 162 24.87 3.88 5.94
N LYS A 163 24.27 3.28 6.98
CA LYS A 163 23.77 3.96 8.19
C LYS A 163 23.05 5.29 7.92
N GLY A 164 22.17 5.28 6.91
CA GLY A 164 21.34 6.45 6.57
C GLY A 164 20.04 6.48 7.36
N ASP A 165 19.43 7.66 7.39
CA ASP A 165 18.08 7.94 7.90
C ASP A 165 17.05 8.12 6.78
N LYS A 166 17.48 7.97 5.51
CA LYS A 166 16.67 8.17 4.30
C LYS A 166 16.86 7.03 3.31
N CYS A 167 15.77 6.63 2.67
CA CYS A 167 15.74 5.58 1.67
C CYS A 167 16.58 5.96 0.44
N LEU A 168 17.42 5.06 -0.04
CA LEU A 168 18.35 5.32 -1.15
C LEU A 168 17.69 5.33 -2.54
N GLN A 169 16.44 4.87 -2.65
CA GLN A 169 15.68 4.92 -3.91
C GLN A 169 14.73 6.12 -3.99
N CYS A 170 14.08 6.51 -2.89
CA CYS A 170 13.07 7.58 -2.90
C CYS A 170 13.34 8.74 -1.93
N ASN A 171 14.45 8.74 -1.20
CA ASN A 171 14.82 9.73 -0.19
C ASN A 171 13.82 9.90 0.97
N GLU A 172 12.88 8.97 1.14
CA GLU A 172 11.91 8.99 2.22
C GLU A 172 12.58 8.64 3.56
N SER A 173 12.34 9.44 4.59
CA SER A 173 12.93 9.24 5.91
C SER A 173 12.38 8.00 6.60
N TYR A 174 13.24 7.24 7.27
CA TYR A 174 12.84 6.09 8.09
C TYR A 174 13.65 6.06 9.39
N ALA A 175 13.11 5.39 10.40
CA ALA A 175 13.81 5.13 11.66
C ALA A 175 14.41 3.71 11.66
N GLU A 176 15.44 3.45 12.45
CA GLU A 176 16.10 2.13 12.51
C GLU A 176 15.15 1.00 12.93
N GLU A 177 14.16 1.33 13.77
CA GLU A 177 13.05 0.44 14.14
C GLU A 177 12.12 0.11 12.98
N ASN A 178 12.11 0.90 11.91
CA ASN A 178 11.28 0.73 10.73
C ASN A 178 12.00 -0.01 9.58
N ILE A 179 13.10 -0.69 9.89
CA ILE A 179 13.78 -1.65 9.02
C ILE A 179 13.20 -3.03 9.30
N ILE A 180 12.53 -3.63 8.32
CA ILE A 180 11.81 -4.89 8.48
C ILE A 180 12.51 -5.99 7.70
N SER A 181 12.94 -7.04 8.40
CA SER A 181 13.51 -8.23 7.78
C SER A 181 12.43 -9.03 7.06
N ILE A 182 12.68 -9.37 5.80
CA ILE A 182 11.81 -10.22 4.99
C ILE A 182 12.07 -11.68 5.35
N LEU A 183 11.00 -12.42 5.67
CA LEU A 183 11.03 -13.85 5.97
C LEU A 183 12.20 -14.22 6.93
N PRO A 184 12.23 -13.62 8.15
CA PRO A 184 13.33 -13.79 9.07
C PRO A 184 13.47 -15.25 9.52
N ILE A 185 14.68 -15.79 9.39
CA ILE A 185 15.02 -17.17 9.81
C ILE A 185 15.34 -17.23 11.30
N LYS A 186 15.97 -16.19 11.84
CA LYS A 186 16.36 -16.12 13.25
C LYS A 186 15.17 -15.73 14.13
N GLU A 187 15.01 -16.44 15.25
CA GLU A 187 13.96 -16.14 16.22
C GLU A 187 14.12 -14.74 16.83
N ASP A 188 15.35 -14.26 17.04
CA ASP A 188 15.61 -12.90 17.53
C ASP A 188 15.03 -11.82 16.59
N ASP A 189 15.19 -12.01 15.27
CA ASP A 189 14.68 -11.10 14.26
C ASP A 189 13.14 -11.10 14.26
N LYS A 190 12.52 -12.29 14.39
CA LYS A 190 11.06 -12.42 14.52
C LYS A 190 10.53 -11.73 15.78
N GLN A 191 11.15 -11.98 16.94
CA GLN A 191 10.76 -11.38 18.22
C GLN A 191 10.89 -9.86 18.21
N ARG A 192 11.94 -9.33 17.57
CA ARG A 192 12.10 -7.88 17.35
C ARG A 192 10.92 -7.30 16.57
N LEU A 193 10.51 -7.95 15.47
CA LEU A 193 9.39 -7.48 14.63
C LEU A 193 8.05 -7.57 15.36
N ILE A 194 7.82 -8.65 16.11
CA ILE A 194 6.63 -8.81 16.96
C ILE A 194 6.59 -7.69 18.01
N THR A 195 7.70 -7.46 18.72
CA THR A 195 7.83 -6.37 19.71
C THR A 195 7.55 -5.00 19.11
N ARG A 196 8.08 -4.74 17.90
CA ARG A 196 7.77 -3.51 17.15
C ARG A 196 6.27 -3.39 16.85
N GLY A 197 5.63 -4.46 16.40
CA GLY A 197 4.19 -4.50 16.15
C GLY A 197 3.36 -4.14 17.39
N HIS A 198 3.73 -4.68 18.56
CA HIS A 198 3.09 -4.33 19.83
C HIS A 198 3.28 -2.85 20.19
N LYS A 199 4.49 -2.31 20.06
CA LYS A 199 4.78 -0.89 20.31
C LYS A 199 3.95 0.04 19.41
N LEU A 200 3.84 -0.28 18.12
CA LEU A 200 3.02 0.50 17.20
C LEU A 200 1.53 0.43 17.58
N ALA A 201 1.03 -0.74 17.95
CA ALA A 201 -0.35 -0.91 18.41
C ALA A 201 -0.66 -0.09 19.67
N GLU A 202 0.26 -0.03 20.64
CA GLU A 202 0.16 0.81 21.84
C GLU A 202 0.11 2.30 21.51
N GLN A 203 0.87 2.73 20.49
CA GLN A 203 0.86 4.09 19.96
C GLN A 203 -0.36 4.39 19.07
N GLY A 204 -1.22 3.40 18.79
CA GLY A 204 -2.36 3.52 17.89
C GLY A 204 -1.95 3.67 16.42
N LEU A 205 -0.78 3.15 16.05
CA LEU A 205 -0.26 3.09 14.68
C LEU A 205 -0.37 1.66 14.14
N THR A 206 -0.50 1.58 12.82
CA THR A 206 -0.47 0.35 12.03
C THR A 206 0.93 0.12 11.47
N HIS A 207 1.16 -1.03 10.84
CA HIS A 207 2.44 -1.35 10.23
C HIS A 207 2.95 -0.26 9.27
N SER A 208 2.03 0.34 8.49
CA SER A 208 2.29 1.47 7.57
C SER A 208 2.58 2.81 8.26
N LEU A 209 2.74 2.85 9.59
CA LEU A 209 2.84 4.08 10.41
C LEU A 209 1.62 5.01 10.30
N LYS A 210 0.49 4.47 9.84
CA LYS A 210 -0.79 5.19 9.74
C LYS A 210 -1.61 4.93 10.99
N LYS A 211 -2.45 5.88 11.39
CA LYS A 211 -3.35 5.73 12.55
C LYS A 211 -4.28 4.52 12.38
N ALA A 212 -4.38 3.72 13.43
CA ALA A 212 -5.27 2.57 13.49
C ALA A 212 -6.75 3.01 13.49
N PRO A 213 -7.64 2.28 12.81
CA PRO A 213 -9.07 2.55 12.88
C PRO A 213 -9.55 2.39 14.34
N GLY A 214 -10.27 3.40 14.86
CA GLY A 214 -10.82 3.37 16.22
C GLY A 214 -9.90 3.92 17.32
N SER A 215 -8.69 4.39 17.01
CA SER A 215 -7.83 5.10 17.97
C SER A 215 -8.43 6.47 18.32
N LYS A 216 -9.39 6.52 19.25
CA LYS A 216 -9.85 7.77 19.88
C LYS A 216 -8.64 8.42 20.57
N LYS A 217 -8.44 9.72 20.34
CA LYS A 217 -7.36 10.53 20.90
C LYS A 217 -7.35 10.44 22.43
N ARG A 218 -6.65 9.45 22.99
CA ARG A 218 -6.31 9.44 24.41
C ARG A 218 -5.23 10.49 24.62
N LYS A 219 -5.67 11.70 25.00
CA LYS A 219 -4.83 12.64 25.73
C LYS A 219 -4.50 11.97 27.07
N LYS A 220 -3.35 11.31 27.17
CA LYS A 220 -2.81 10.82 28.43
C LYS A 220 -1.41 11.39 28.61
N HIS A 221 -1.35 12.35 29.54
CA HIS A 221 -0.23 12.92 30.29
C HIS A 221 1.20 12.67 29.77
N ALA A 222 1.81 13.75 29.31
CA ALA A 222 3.20 14.05 29.62
C ALA A 222 3.20 15.33 30.48
N GLU A 223 3.29 15.17 31.80
CA GLU A 223 4.06 16.11 32.62
C GLU A 223 5.52 15.66 32.55
N ALA A 224 6.55 16.48 32.70
CA ALA A 224 6.81 17.91 32.58
C ALA A 224 8.22 18.07 33.18
N THR A 225 9.19 18.54 32.41
CA THR A 225 10.34 19.35 32.85
C THR A 225 10.75 20.16 31.63
N ASP A 226 10.99 21.47 31.62
CA ASP A 226 10.75 22.58 32.53
C ASP A 226 10.87 23.87 31.67
N ALA A 227 10.39 24.99 32.23
CA ALA A 227 10.81 26.38 31.97
C ALA A 227 9.92 27.30 31.09
N SER A 228 9.09 28.06 31.82
CA SER A 228 8.86 29.53 31.72
C SER A 228 7.98 30.04 30.55
N THR A 229 7.02 30.97 30.71
CA THR A 229 6.79 32.05 31.69
C THR A 229 5.36 32.62 31.52
N LYS A 230 4.65 32.93 32.64
CA LYS A 230 3.58 33.97 32.85
C LYS A 230 2.29 33.92 32.01
N GLU A 231 1.08 34.30 32.43
CA GLU A 231 0.45 34.93 33.62
C GLU A 231 -1.07 34.64 33.48
N ALA A 232 -1.75 34.04 34.45
CA ALA A 232 -2.57 34.65 35.51
C ALA A 232 -4.00 35.10 35.13
N THR A 233 -4.92 34.75 36.05
CA THR A 233 -6.33 35.14 36.27
C THR A 233 -7.39 34.19 35.68
N GLY A 234 -8.31 33.56 36.42
CA GLY A 234 -8.58 33.50 37.86
C GLY A 234 -10.05 33.14 38.08
N ALA A 235 -10.32 32.12 38.93
CA ALA A 235 -11.53 31.87 39.75
C ALA A 235 -12.90 31.67 39.00
N ASP A 236 -13.89 30.89 39.41
CA ASP A 236 -14.16 30.02 40.57
C ASP A 236 -15.29 29.02 40.16
N ALA A 237 -15.69 28.19 41.11
CA ALA A 237 -16.28 26.86 41.05
C ALA A 237 -17.79 26.72 40.76
N SER A 238 -18.14 25.45 40.56
CA SER A 238 -19.33 24.73 41.08
C SER A 238 -20.51 24.40 40.15
N LYS A 239 -20.52 23.11 39.79
CA LYS A 239 -21.55 22.09 40.11
C LYS A 239 -22.91 22.09 39.38
N THR A 240 -23.03 21.06 38.53
CA THR A 240 -24.06 19.98 38.54
C THR A 240 -25.27 20.08 37.59
N SER A 241 -25.29 19.07 36.69
CA SER A 241 -26.40 18.26 36.16
C SER A 241 -27.41 18.78 35.11
N THR A 242 -27.67 17.82 34.20
CA THR A 242 -28.90 17.53 33.43
C THR A 242 -29.23 18.35 32.18
N GLU A 243 -29.05 17.70 31.02
CA GLU A 243 -29.84 17.85 29.78
C GLU A 243 -31.35 17.51 30.02
N PRO A 244 -32.30 17.72 29.07
CA PRO A 244 -32.19 18.27 27.70
C PRO A 244 -33.30 19.30 27.26
N LYS A 245 -33.13 19.82 26.03
CA LYS A 245 -34.13 20.33 25.05
C LYS A 245 -34.41 21.85 24.90
N ASP A 246 -34.22 22.25 23.64
CA ASP A 246 -34.97 23.20 22.78
C ASP A 246 -34.90 24.74 22.94
N ARG A 247 -34.54 25.35 21.80
CA ARG A 247 -34.96 26.65 21.20
C ARG A 247 -34.71 27.99 21.91
N SER A 248 -33.78 28.76 21.34
CA SER A 248 -33.99 30.16 20.89
C SER A 248 -32.82 30.54 19.96
N GLN A 249 -33.05 30.83 18.68
CA GLN A 249 -33.25 32.16 18.10
C GLN A 249 -32.38 33.26 18.71
N THR A 250 -31.27 33.59 18.04
CA THR A 250 -30.72 34.96 18.02
C THR A 250 -30.09 35.22 16.66
N SER A 251 -30.67 36.22 16.01
CA SER A 251 -30.38 36.70 14.68
C SER A 251 -29.21 37.69 14.72
N THR A 252 -28.29 37.61 13.76
CA THR A 252 -27.54 38.78 13.28
C THR A 252 -27.47 38.72 11.74
N PRO A 253 -27.60 39.86 11.05
CA PRO A 253 -27.94 39.91 9.63
C PRO A 253 -26.68 39.92 8.76
N VAL A 254 -26.70 39.21 7.63
CA VAL A 254 -25.75 39.41 6.53
C VAL A 254 -26.53 39.38 5.22
N PRO A 255 -26.32 40.34 4.30
CA PRO A 255 -27.29 40.65 3.26
C PRO A 255 -27.39 39.57 2.19
N SER A 256 -28.61 39.48 1.70
CA SER A 256 -29.12 38.70 0.59
C SER A 256 -28.33 38.85 -0.70
N ASN A 257 -27.94 37.71 -1.30
CA ASN A 257 -28.31 37.38 -2.66
C ASN A 257 -28.24 35.85 -2.86
N ALA A 258 -29.41 35.25 -3.11
CA ALA A 258 -29.63 33.84 -3.44
C ALA A 258 -29.07 33.50 -4.85
N PRO A 259 -28.97 32.21 -5.28
CA PRO A 259 -29.62 31.02 -4.70
C PRO A 259 -28.71 29.78 -4.57
N VAL A 260 -28.83 29.02 -3.47
CA VAL A 260 -29.01 27.56 -3.51
C VAL A 260 -29.77 27.16 -2.25
N SER A 261 -31.04 26.80 -2.44
CA SER A 261 -31.91 26.16 -1.48
C SER A 261 -31.40 24.76 -1.12
N GLY A 262 -31.40 24.41 0.18
CA GLY A 262 -31.52 23.01 0.60
C GLY A 262 -30.43 22.41 1.49
N ILE A 263 -29.28 23.05 1.71
CA ILE A 263 -28.18 22.44 2.48
C ILE A 263 -28.18 22.98 3.93
N LYS A 264 -28.66 22.16 4.87
CA LYS A 264 -28.77 22.49 6.31
C LYS A 264 -27.42 22.50 7.06
N ASN A 265 -26.38 21.92 6.46
CA ASN A 265 -25.06 21.81 7.06
C ASN A 265 -24.17 23.00 6.62
N ALA A 266 -23.72 23.81 7.59
CA ALA A 266 -22.99 25.05 7.34
C ALA A 266 -21.64 24.83 6.64
N ALA A 267 -20.91 23.77 6.99
CA ALA A 267 -19.62 23.42 6.38
C ALA A 267 -19.78 23.01 4.90
N THR A 268 -20.85 22.29 4.56
CA THR A 268 -21.11 21.91 3.17
C THR A 268 -21.60 23.10 2.36
N SER A 269 -22.43 23.98 2.94
CA SER A 269 -22.91 25.19 2.26
C SER A 269 -21.76 26.11 1.84
N SER A 270 -20.80 26.36 2.73
CA SER A 270 -19.63 27.19 2.44
C SER A 270 -18.71 26.58 1.37
N LEU A 271 -18.55 25.27 1.36
CA LEU A 271 -17.81 24.57 0.32
C LEU A 271 -18.51 24.67 -1.05
N THR A 272 -19.83 24.44 -1.12
CA THR A 272 -20.59 24.63 -2.36
C THR A 272 -20.53 26.07 -2.86
N ALA A 273 -20.62 27.06 -1.97
CA ALA A 273 -20.52 28.46 -2.35
C ALA A 273 -19.15 28.79 -2.96
N ARG A 274 -18.05 28.26 -2.40
CA ARG A 274 -16.69 28.43 -2.94
C ARG A 274 -16.52 27.78 -4.31
N VAL A 275 -17.02 26.55 -4.48
CA VAL A 275 -16.94 25.83 -5.77
C VAL A 275 -17.74 26.55 -6.86
N LEU A 276 -18.94 27.04 -6.54
CA LEU A 276 -19.76 27.80 -7.49
C LEU A 276 -19.15 29.15 -7.86
N ALA A 277 -18.48 29.82 -6.92
CA ALA A 277 -17.74 31.05 -7.19
C ALA A 277 -16.56 30.79 -8.15
N GLU A 278 -15.78 29.73 -7.91
CA GLU A 278 -14.65 29.34 -8.76
C GLU A 278 -15.09 28.96 -10.19
N GLU A 279 -16.19 28.22 -10.33
CA GLU A 279 -16.79 27.90 -11.63
C GLU A 279 -17.25 29.15 -12.38
N ASN A 280 -17.85 30.11 -11.68
CA ASN A 280 -18.28 31.37 -12.27
C ASN A 280 -17.10 32.24 -12.71
N GLU A 281 -16.00 32.27 -11.97
CA GLU A 281 -14.78 32.96 -12.38
C GLU A 281 -14.13 32.29 -13.61
N LYS A 282 -14.10 30.95 -13.66
CA LYS A 282 -13.62 30.22 -14.85
C LYS A 282 -14.49 30.52 -16.07
N LYS A 283 -15.83 30.55 -15.92
CA LYS A 283 -16.75 30.93 -17.00
C LYS A 283 -16.57 32.38 -17.44
N LYS A 284 -16.37 33.32 -16.51
CA LYS A 284 -16.05 34.73 -16.84
C LYS A 284 -14.72 34.86 -17.58
N ARG A 285 -13.67 34.16 -17.14
CA ARG A 285 -12.37 34.11 -17.83
C ARG A 285 -12.49 33.56 -19.25
N ARG A 286 -13.23 32.46 -19.44
CA ARG A 286 -13.52 31.91 -20.77
C ARG A 286 -14.25 32.92 -21.65
N LYS A 287 -15.30 33.57 -21.13
CA LYS A 287 -16.07 34.58 -21.88
C LYS A 287 -15.24 35.82 -22.25
N MET A 288 -14.39 36.30 -21.35
CA MET A 288 -13.44 37.41 -21.61
C MET A 288 -12.41 37.03 -22.69
N MET A 289 -11.94 35.78 -22.70
CA MET A 289 -11.02 35.27 -23.72
C MET A 289 -11.70 35.14 -25.09
N THR A 290 -12.98 34.74 -25.14
CA THR A 290 -13.75 34.65 -26.40
C THR A 290 -14.22 36.02 -26.92
N GLN A 291 -14.31 37.04 -26.06
CA GLN A 291 -14.73 38.40 -26.42
C GLN A 291 -13.56 39.35 -26.73
N SER A 292 -12.31 38.91 -26.57
CA SER A 292 -11.13 39.67 -26.97
C SER A 292 -11.13 39.93 -28.48
N SER A 293 -11.15 41.20 -28.87
CA SER A 293 -11.09 41.64 -30.27
C SER A 293 -9.84 41.14 -30.98
N THR A 294 -8.74 40.96 -30.25
CA THR A 294 -7.46 40.41 -30.73
C THR A 294 -7.55 38.92 -31.07
N ILE A 295 -8.42 38.16 -30.39
CA ILE A 295 -8.59 36.73 -30.67
C ILE A 295 -9.61 36.53 -31.81
N ASN A 296 -10.62 37.39 -31.89
CA ASN A 296 -11.59 37.39 -33.00
C ASN A 296 -11.02 37.90 -34.33
N SER A 297 -9.89 38.62 -34.34
CA SER A 297 -9.19 39.00 -35.57
C SER A 297 -8.26 37.92 -36.12
N LEU A 298 -7.88 36.93 -35.29
CA LEU A 298 -7.01 35.82 -35.70
C LEU A 298 -7.78 34.70 -36.42
N TYR A 299 -9.11 34.64 -36.29
CA TYR A 299 -9.94 33.65 -36.96
C TYR A 299 -10.87 34.36 -37.95
N SER A 300 -10.66 34.13 -39.25
CA SER A 300 -11.56 34.63 -40.29
C SER A 300 -12.96 34.07 -40.07
N LYS A 301 -13.92 34.94 -39.78
CA LYS A 301 -15.32 34.58 -39.68
C LYS A 301 -15.81 34.20 -41.08
N LYS A 302 -16.07 32.91 -41.29
CA LYS A 302 -16.67 32.41 -42.53
C LYS A 302 -18.15 32.77 -42.50
N ASP A 303 -18.46 34.01 -42.86
CA ASP A 303 -19.84 34.42 -43.12
C ASP A 303 -20.28 33.83 -44.47
N GLY A 304 -21.28 32.96 -44.42
CA GLY A 304 -21.94 32.45 -45.60
C GLY A 304 -22.90 33.49 -46.16
N SER A 305 -22.50 34.18 -47.23
CA SER A 305 -23.43 34.63 -48.27
C SER A 305 -22.69 34.79 -49.59
N LYS A 306 -23.37 34.34 -50.65
CA LYS A 306 -22.97 34.30 -52.06
C LYS A 306 -22.39 35.62 -52.55
N ASP A 307 -21.29 35.57 -53.31
CA ASP A 307 -21.22 35.95 -54.73
C ASP A 307 -19.77 35.97 -55.25
N GLY A 308 -19.55 35.44 -56.46
CA GLY A 308 -18.51 35.93 -57.38
C GLY A 308 -17.07 35.38 -57.26
N ALA A 309 -16.83 34.25 -57.93
CA ALA A 309 -15.66 33.97 -58.79
C ALA A 309 -14.21 34.39 -58.41
N ALA A 310 -13.35 33.36 -58.43
CA ALA A 310 -11.98 33.31 -58.97
C ALA A 310 -10.76 33.45 -58.03
N LYS A 311 -9.99 32.35 -58.03
CA LYS A 311 -8.53 32.21 -57.83
C LYS A 311 -7.95 32.51 -56.44
N GLY A 312 -7.70 31.42 -55.70
CA GLY A 312 -6.78 31.39 -54.56
C GLY A 312 -6.44 29.94 -54.23
N SER A 313 -5.46 29.40 -54.94
CA SER A 313 -4.98 28.02 -54.87
C SER A 313 -4.53 27.61 -53.47
N ASP A 314 -5.09 26.52 -52.97
CA ASP A 314 -4.63 25.79 -51.79
C ASP A 314 -3.19 25.28 -52.04
N PHE A 315 -2.24 25.86 -51.31
CA PHE A 315 -0.80 25.64 -51.46
C PHE A 315 -0.32 24.37 -50.74
N MET A 316 -1.15 23.77 -49.89
CA MET A 316 -0.71 22.69 -48.97
C MET A 316 -1.04 21.26 -49.43
N THR A 317 -1.65 21.08 -50.60
CA THR A 317 -2.11 19.76 -51.10
C THR A 317 -1.44 19.27 -52.39
N ARG A 318 -0.44 19.97 -52.94
CA ARG A 318 0.33 19.46 -54.09
C ARG A 318 1.47 18.54 -53.64
N GLY A 319 1.14 17.27 -53.46
CA GLY A 319 2.13 16.19 -53.46
C GLY A 319 2.86 16.13 -54.80
N PHE A 320 4.18 16.02 -54.75
CA PHE A 320 5.02 15.77 -55.93
C PHE A 320 4.86 14.32 -56.38
N SER A 321 4.48 14.10 -57.64
CA SER A 321 4.68 12.83 -58.34
C SER A 321 5.84 13.00 -59.34
N LEU A 322 6.91 12.24 -59.16
CA LEU A 322 8.00 12.10 -60.13
C LEU A 322 7.66 10.95 -61.08
N SER A 323 7.76 11.28 -62.39
CA SER A 323 7.68 10.43 -63.60
C SER A 323 6.41 9.61 -63.82
#